data_AF-A0AAV5T4E9-F1
#
_entry.id   AF-A0AAV5T4E9-F1
#
_cell.length_a   1.000
_cell.length_b   1.000
_cell.length_c   1.000
_cell.angle_alpha   90.00
_cell.angle_beta   90.00
_cell.angle_gamma   90.00
#
_symmetry.space_group_name_H-M   'P 1'
#
loop_
_entity.id
_entity.type
_entity.pdbx_description
1 polymer ?
#
loop_
_entity_poly.entity_id
_entity_poly.type
_entity_poly.pdbx_seq_one_letter_code
_entity_poly.pdbx_strand_id
1 'polypeptide(L)'
;SFLLLFSYSLADTCPKGYSQAPNGGDCYQIRTYFDSFIGEFKRATFYSAELDCNNQGGGMLASIHSQEEHEFVQTLVESVNCGQGGEWYHGNVGLRCIGKECAWDDGSPVTYTNFEKGMEPSDDGKSRCYGLHEQIRDTCWS
;
A
#
# COMPACT_ATOMS: atom_id res chain seq x y z
N SER A 1 -1.16 -2.94 5.20
CA SER A 1 -2.30 -2.66 4.30
C SER A 1 -2.68 -1.21 4.44
N PHE A 2 -2.87 -0.47 3.35
CA PHE A 2 -3.20 0.97 3.36
C PHE A 2 -4.62 1.23 2.88
N LEU A 3 -5.24 2.30 3.36
CA LEU A 3 -6.57 2.77 2.96
C LEU A 3 -6.44 4.02 2.09
N LEU A 4 -7.32 4.15 1.10
CA LEU A 4 -7.74 5.42 0.52
C LEU A 4 -9.25 5.60 0.67
N LEU A 5 -9.66 6.79 1.13
CA LEU A 5 -11.05 7.24 1.12
C LEU A 5 -11.16 8.50 0.26
N PHE A 6 -12.12 8.45 -0.65
CA PHE A 6 -12.49 9.44 -1.65
C PHE A 6 -12.24 10.92 -1.29
N SER A 7 -11.69 11.62 -2.28
CA SER A 7 -11.59 13.08 -2.36
C SER A 7 -12.94 13.77 -2.11
N TYR A 8 -13.15 14.29 -0.90
CA TYR A 8 -14.13 15.35 -0.67
C TYR A 8 -13.39 16.68 -0.49
N SER A 9 -13.48 17.47 -1.56
CA SER A 9 -13.21 18.90 -1.59
C SER A 9 -13.79 19.62 -0.36
N LEU A 10 -12.91 20.35 0.33
CA LEU A 10 -13.14 21.40 1.35
C LEU A 10 -13.30 20.93 2.81
N ALA A 11 -12.16 20.98 3.52
CA ALA A 11 -12.00 21.10 4.98
C ALA A 11 -12.56 19.94 5.83
N ASP A 12 -11.70 19.01 6.24
CA ASP A 12 -11.12 18.98 7.59
C ASP A 12 -10.24 17.74 7.71
N THR A 13 -9.21 17.83 8.55
CA THR A 13 -8.17 16.84 8.84
C THR A 13 -8.59 15.36 8.67
N CYS A 14 -7.65 14.52 8.22
CA CYS A 14 -7.87 13.07 8.08
C CYS A 14 -8.60 12.43 9.27
N PRO A 15 -9.43 11.39 9.03
CA PRO A 15 -10.11 10.67 10.10
C PRO A 15 -9.14 10.22 11.19
N LYS A 16 -9.64 10.06 12.42
CA LYS A 16 -8.79 9.66 13.55
C LYS A 16 -8.02 8.38 13.24
N GLY A 17 -6.70 8.43 13.39
CA GLY A 17 -5.80 7.31 13.15
C GLY A 17 -5.25 7.21 11.73
N TYR A 18 -5.57 8.18 10.87
CA TYR A 18 -4.97 8.36 9.55
C TYR A 18 -3.98 9.53 9.57
N SER A 19 -2.97 9.44 8.69
CA SER A 19 -1.95 10.45 8.49
C SER A 19 -2.16 11.10 7.12
N GLN A 20 -2.22 12.43 7.08
CA GLN A 20 -2.40 13.18 5.84
C GLN A 20 -1.10 13.28 5.06
N ALA A 21 -1.13 12.95 3.78
CA ALA A 21 -0.02 13.19 2.88
C ALA A 21 0.25 14.71 2.71
N PRO A 22 1.47 15.08 2.29
CA PRO A 22 1.83 16.48 2.07
C PRO A 22 0.84 17.24 1.17
N ASN A 23 0.80 18.57 1.33
CA ASN A 23 -0.05 19.47 0.53
C ASN A 23 -1.56 19.23 0.68
N GLY A 24 -2.00 18.59 1.76
CA GLY A 24 -3.40 18.26 1.97
C GLY A 24 -3.88 17.11 1.09
N GLY A 25 -2.95 16.23 0.68
CA GLY A 25 -3.24 15.04 -0.10
C GLY A 25 -3.97 13.97 0.69
N ASP A 26 -3.91 12.74 0.17
CA ASP A 26 -4.70 11.62 0.67
C ASP A 26 -4.37 11.20 2.10
N CYS A 27 -5.30 10.50 2.73
CA CYS A 27 -5.21 10.05 4.10
C CYS A 27 -4.81 8.58 4.16
N TYR A 28 -3.69 8.28 4.84
CA TYR A 28 -3.11 6.94 4.89
C TYR A 28 -3.16 6.34 6.30
N GLN A 29 -3.33 5.04 6.40
CA GLN A 29 -3.22 4.31 7.66
C GLN A 29 -2.51 2.98 7.47
N ILE A 30 -1.55 2.68 8.35
CA ILE A 30 -0.85 1.38 8.36
C ILE A 30 -1.69 0.37 9.16
N ARG A 31 -1.92 -0.79 8.56
CA ARG A 31 -2.41 -2.00 9.26
C ARG A 31 -1.31 -3.03 9.42
N THR A 32 -1.13 -3.48 10.66
CA THR A 32 -0.28 -4.62 11.05
C THR A 32 -1.14 -5.73 11.65
N TYR A 33 -0.72 -6.97 11.46
CA TYR A 33 -1.45 -8.16 11.93
C TYR A 33 -0.61 -8.84 13.00
N PHE A 34 -0.93 -8.61 14.27
CA PHE A 34 -0.26 -9.28 15.38
C PHE A 34 -0.96 -10.62 15.68
N ASP A 35 -0.22 -11.72 15.61
CA ASP A 35 -0.69 -13.01 16.06
C ASP A 35 -0.30 -13.24 17.52
N SER A 36 -1.28 -13.09 18.40
CA SER A 36 -1.11 -13.26 19.84
C SER A 36 -0.76 -14.68 20.29
N PHE A 37 -0.99 -15.70 19.44
CA PHE A 37 -0.70 -17.09 19.79
C PHE A 37 0.79 -17.40 19.64
N ILE A 38 1.44 -16.86 18.61
CA ILE A 38 2.88 -17.00 18.39
C ILE A 38 3.69 -15.80 18.91
N GLY A 39 3.03 -14.70 19.26
CA GLY A 39 3.67 -13.50 19.80
C GLY A 39 4.41 -12.67 18.76
N GLU A 40 4.03 -12.76 17.49
CA GLU A 40 4.73 -12.15 16.36
C GLU A 40 3.76 -11.45 15.41
N PHE A 41 4.26 -10.46 14.67
CA PHE A 41 3.49 -9.86 13.57
C PHE A 41 3.60 -10.71 12.32
N LYS A 42 2.47 -10.95 11.67
CA LYS A 42 2.37 -11.68 10.42
C LYS A 42 2.35 -10.73 9.23
N ARG A 43 3.04 -11.14 8.17
CA ARG A 43 2.93 -10.52 6.86
C ARG A 43 1.55 -10.82 6.26
N ALA A 44 0.89 -9.79 5.75
CA ALA A 44 -0.34 -9.95 4.97
C ALA A 44 -0.01 -10.19 3.49
N THR A 45 -0.68 -11.16 2.89
CA THR A 45 -0.74 -11.30 1.43
C THR A 45 -1.50 -10.12 0.84
N PHE A 46 -1.30 -9.84 -0.44
CA PHE A 46 -2.06 -8.80 -1.14
C PHE A 46 -3.58 -8.98 -0.97
N TYR A 47 -4.07 -10.20 -1.20
CA TYR A 47 -5.50 -10.53 -1.07
C TYR A 47 -6.03 -10.27 0.35
N SER A 48 -5.30 -10.70 1.38
CA SER A 48 -5.74 -10.46 2.77
C SER A 48 -5.72 -8.98 3.14
N ALA A 49 -4.76 -8.24 2.60
CA ALA A 49 -4.61 -6.80 2.79
C ALA A 49 -5.76 -6.03 2.11
N GLU A 50 -6.09 -6.39 0.87
CA GLU A 50 -7.22 -5.84 0.10
C GLU A 50 -8.57 -6.14 0.78
N LEU A 51 -8.78 -7.38 1.21
CA LEU A 51 -9.99 -7.79 1.91
C LEU A 51 -10.20 -7.01 3.22
N ASP A 52 -9.14 -6.82 4.00
CA ASP A 52 -9.19 -6.04 5.23
C ASP A 52 -9.56 -4.58 4.93
N CYS A 53 -8.93 -3.94 3.94
CA CYS A 53 -9.27 -2.57 3.55
C CYS A 53 -10.74 -2.44 3.09
N ASN A 54 -11.21 -3.37 2.27
CA ASN A 54 -12.61 -3.39 1.80
C ASN A 54 -13.60 -3.50 2.97
N ASN A 55 -13.30 -4.33 3.97
CA ASN A 55 -14.15 -4.51 5.14
C ASN A 55 -14.20 -3.28 6.07
N GLN A 56 -13.22 -2.37 5.97
CA GLN A 56 -13.15 -1.13 6.77
C GLN A 56 -14.00 -0.01 6.14
N GLY A 57 -15.27 -0.31 5.85
CA GLY A 57 -16.22 0.67 5.30
C GLY A 57 -15.97 1.04 3.83
N GLY A 58 -15.35 0.16 3.04
CA GLY A 58 -15.09 0.36 1.62
C GLY A 58 -13.75 1.03 1.29
N GLY A 59 -12.74 0.86 2.14
CA GLY A 59 -11.39 1.33 1.88
C GLY A 59 -10.66 0.51 0.82
N MET A 60 -9.69 1.12 0.14
CA MET A 60 -8.88 0.49 -0.91
C MET A 60 -7.39 0.56 -0.58
N LEU A 61 -6.59 -0.37 -1.11
CA LEU A 61 -5.13 -0.30 -1.00
C LEU A 61 -4.60 1.04 -1.57
N ALA A 62 -3.53 1.58 -0.97
CA ALA A 62 -2.97 2.87 -1.35
C ALA A 62 -2.60 2.93 -2.83
N SER A 63 -3.03 3.98 -3.51
CA SER A 63 -2.42 4.51 -4.73
C SER A 63 -1.35 5.54 -4.37
N ILE A 64 -0.42 5.79 -5.30
CA ILE A 64 0.68 6.75 -5.12
C ILE A 64 0.86 7.48 -6.45
N HIS A 65 0.80 8.82 -6.39
CA HIS A 65 0.73 9.70 -7.53
C HIS A 65 1.88 10.69 -7.63
N SER A 66 2.73 10.78 -6.61
CA SER A 66 3.95 11.59 -6.64
C SER A 66 5.09 10.97 -5.84
N GLN A 67 6.29 11.53 -6.02
CA GLN A 67 7.45 11.15 -5.24
C GLN A 67 7.30 11.56 -3.77
N GLU A 68 6.77 12.75 -3.49
CA GLU A 68 6.57 13.24 -2.12
C GLU A 68 5.58 12.35 -1.35
N GLU A 69 4.55 11.88 -2.04
CA GLU A 69 3.60 10.91 -1.49
C GLU A 69 4.27 9.55 -1.25
N HIS A 70 5.06 9.05 -2.21
CA HIS A 70 5.83 7.82 -2.03
C HIS A 70 6.72 7.87 -0.78
N GLU A 71 7.53 8.94 -0.63
CA GLU A 71 8.44 9.13 0.50
C GLU A 71 7.68 9.23 1.83
N PHE A 72 6.53 9.91 1.83
CA PHE A 72 5.66 9.99 2.99
C PHE A 72 5.12 8.61 3.39
N VAL A 73 4.53 7.88 2.45
CA VAL A 73 3.95 6.55 2.73
C VAL A 73 5.04 5.56 3.14
N GLN A 74 6.22 5.62 2.51
CA GLN A 74 7.38 4.82 2.90
C GLN A 74 7.81 5.12 4.35
N THR A 75 7.90 6.39 4.74
CA THR A 75 8.21 6.79 6.12
C THR A 75 7.19 6.23 7.12
N LEU A 76 5.90 6.20 6.74
CA LEU A 76 4.87 5.59 7.58
C LEU A 76 5.11 4.09 7.77
N VAL A 77 5.46 3.35 6.72
CA VAL A 77 5.81 1.91 6.82
C VAL A 77 6.99 1.73 7.76
N GLU A 78 8.07 2.47 7.54
CA GLU A 78 9.31 2.37 8.31
C GLU A 78 9.10 2.71 9.80
N SER A 79 8.23 3.68 10.10
CA SER A 79 7.94 4.09 11.47
C SER A 79 7.33 2.96 12.32
N VAL A 80 6.55 2.07 11.69
CA VAL A 80 5.96 0.90 12.36
C VAL A 80 6.98 -0.22 12.50
N ASN A 81 7.89 -0.36 11.53
CA ASN A 81 8.95 -1.37 11.53
C ASN A 81 9.99 -1.14 12.63
N CYS A 82 10.40 0.11 12.86
CA CYS A 82 11.40 0.48 13.86
C CYS A 82 11.02 0.10 15.31
N GLY A 83 9.72 -0.08 15.60
CA GLY A 83 9.23 -0.49 16.92
C GLY A 83 9.12 -2.00 17.15
N GLN A 84 9.35 -2.83 16.12
CA GLN A 84 8.89 -4.23 16.10
C GLN A 84 10.00 -5.29 15.97
N GLY A 85 11.26 -4.95 16.17
CA GLY A 85 12.28 -5.94 16.53
C GLY A 85 12.87 -6.77 15.38
N GLY A 86 12.84 -6.28 14.14
CA GLY A 86 13.89 -6.63 13.15
C GLY A 86 13.49 -7.38 11.89
N GLU A 87 12.20 -7.69 11.66
CA GLU A 87 11.73 -8.07 10.33
C GLU A 87 11.13 -6.86 9.63
N TRP A 88 11.69 -6.48 8.48
CA TRP A 88 11.23 -5.34 7.72
C TRP A 88 9.84 -5.69 7.15
N TYR A 89 8.76 -5.11 7.69
CA TYR A 89 7.43 -5.34 7.12
C TYR A 89 7.29 -4.61 5.79
N HIS A 90 6.66 -5.27 4.83
CA HIS A 90 6.42 -4.73 3.49
C HIS A 90 5.03 -4.07 3.46
N GLY A 91 4.93 -2.92 2.81
CA GLY A 91 3.66 -2.21 2.66
C GLY A 91 2.95 -2.60 1.37
N ASN A 92 1.92 -3.44 1.39
CA ASN A 92 1.10 -3.67 0.19
C ASN A 92 0.42 -2.37 -0.27
N VAL A 93 0.54 -2.05 -1.56
CA VAL A 93 -0.14 -0.94 -2.23
C VAL A 93 -1.07 -1.47 -3.31
N GLY A 94 -2.01 -0.68 -3.79
CA GLY A 94 -3.08 -1.12 -4.70
C GLY A 94 -2.65 -1.21 -6.17
N LEU A 95 -1.35 -1.32 -6.47
CA LEU A 95 -0.86 -1.38 -7.84
C LEU A 95 -0.91 -2.82 -8.35
N ARG A 96 -1.71 -3.03 -9.38
CA ARG A 96 -1.84 -4.32 -10.06
C ARG A 96 -1.46 -4.19 -11.51
N CYS A 97 -0.64 -5.11 -12.00
CA CYS A 97 -0.24 -5.12 -13.40
C CYS A 97 -0.50 -6.47 -14.06
N ILE A 98 -1.02 -6.46 -15.28
CA ILE A 98 -1.13 -7.63 -16.17
C ILE A 98 -0.23 -7.36 -17.37
N GLY A 99 0.85 -8.14 -17.48
CA GLY A 99 1.89 -7.81 -18.46
C GLY A 99 2.52 -6.45 -18.14
N LYS A 100 2.43 -5.49 -19.07
CA LYS A 100 2.88 -4.10 -18.90
C LYS A 100 1.78 -3.12 -18.48
N GLU A 101 0.53 -3.55 -18.50
CA GLU A 101 -0.60 -2.69 -18.17
C GLU A 101 -0.81 -2.70 -16.66
N CYS A 102 -0.76 -1.51 -16.04
CA CYS A 102 -0.94 -1.34 -14.61
C CYS A 102 -2.15 -0.47 -14.30
N ALA A 103 -2.81 -0.77 -13.19
CA ALA A 103 -3.92 0.00 -12.66
C ALA A 103 -3.84 0.06 -11.14
N TRP A 104 -4.32 1.18 -10.57
CA TRP A 104 -4.59 1.29 -9.15
C TRP A 104 -5.99 0.75 -8.84
N ASP A 105 -6.14 0.10 -7.70
CA ASP A 105 -7.40 -0.51 -7.27
C ASP A 105 -8.52 0.51 -7.03
N ASP A 106 -8.16 1.76 -6.75
CA ASP A 106 -9.08 2.89 -6.61
C ASP A 106 -9.55 3.49 -7.95
N GLY A 107 -9.05 2.98 -9.07
CA GLY A 107 -9.36 3.46 -10.42
C GLY A 107 -8.68 4.78 -10.78
N SER A 108 -7.81 5.31 -9.93
CA SER A 108 -7.01 6.49 -10.23
C SER A 108 -6.00 6.20 -11.36
N PRO A 109 -5.62 7.22 -12.15
CA PRO A 109 -4.65 7.03 -13.23
C PRO A 109 -3.26 6.72 -12.67
N VAL A 110 -2.54 5.80 -13.34
CA VAL A 110 -1.13 5.52 -13.03
C VAL A 110 -0.26 6.65 -13.60
N THR A 111 -0.04 7.68 -12.80
CA THR A 111 0.79 8.85 -13.14
C THR A 111 2.22 8.76 -12.60
N TYR A 112 2.43 7.89 -11.63
CA TYR A 112 3.71 7.71 -10.94
C TYR A 112 3.94 6.23 -10.64
N THR A 113 5.18 5.79 -10.87
CA THR A 113 5.67 4.47 -10.50
C THR A 113 7.14 4.58 -10.14
N ASN A 114 7.58 3.88 -9.09
CA ASN A 114 8.97 3.84 -8.66
C ASN A 114 9.41 2.39 -8.47
N PHE A 115 9.56 1.68 -9.59
CA PHE A 115 10.00 0.29 -9.57
C PHE A 115 11.50 0.20 -9.33
N GLU A 116 11.91 -0.76 -8.51
CA GLU A 116 13.31 -1.15 -8.47
C GLU A 116 13.73 -1.77 -9.82
N LYS A 117 14.99 -1.56 -10.19
CA LYS A 117 15.56 -2.07 -11.43
C LYS A 117 15.37 -3.59 -11.53
N GLY A 118 14.68 -4.05 -12.57
CA GLY A 118 14.39 -5.47 -12.82
C GLY A 118 13.05 -5.96 -12.26
N MET A 119 12.33 -5.12 -11.51
CA MET A 119 10.99 -5.41 -10.98
C MET A 119 9.87 -4.77 -11.81
N GLU A 120 10.22 -4.05 -12.88
CA GLU A 120 9.26 -3.42 -13.77
C GLU A 120 8.29 -4.48 -14.35
N PRO A 121 7.03 -4.09 -14.60
CA PRO A 121 6.08 -4.92 -15.30
C PRO A 121 6.66 -5.42 -16.63
N SER A 122 6.58 -6.74 -16.86
CA SER A 122 7.13 -7.39 -18.05
C SER A 122 6.02 -7.89 -18.96
N ASP A 123 6.29 -8.01 -20.25
CA ASP A 123 5.32 -8.42 -21.26
C ASP A 123 5.07 -9.95 -21.31
N ASP A 124 5.02 -10.60 -20.15
CA ASP A 124 4.83 -12.05 -20.02
C ASP A 124 3.37 -12.44 -19.71
N GLY A 125 2.46 -11.47 -19.77
CA GLY A 125 1.04 -11.65 -19.47
C GLY A 125 0.72 -12.04 -18.02
N LYS A 126 1.70 -12.04 -17.11
CA LYS A 126 1.48 -12.43 -15.71
C LYS A 126 0.92 -11.29 -14.89
N SER A 127 -0.03 -11.62 -14.02
CA SER A 127 -0.51 -10.72 -12.97
C SER A 127 0.55 -10.55 -11.89
N ARG A 128 0.83 -9.30 -11.51
CA ARG A 128 1.72 -8.94 -10.42
C ARG A 128 1.05 -7.89 -9.53
N CYS A 129 1.35 -7.98 -8.25
CA CYS A 129 0.96 -6.99 -7.27
C CYS A 129 2.22 -6.43 -6.60
N TYR A 130 2.20 -5.15 -6.23
CA TYR A 130 3.38 -4.44 -5.76
C TYR A 130 3.22 -3.92 -4.33
N GLY A 131 4.34 -3.61 -3.70
CA GLY A 131 4.43 -3.09 -2.34
C GLY A 131 5.60 -2.13 -2.17
N LEU A 132 5.66 -1.49 -1.01
CA LEU A 132 6.75 -0.63 -0.55
C LEU A 132 7.75 -1.44 0.29
N HIS A 133 9.04 -1.11 0.13
CA HIS A 133 10.20 -1.72 0.78
C HIS A 133 10.46 -3.21 0.40
N GLU A 134 11.74 -3.61 0.28
CA GLU A 134 12.29 -4.90 -0.18
C GLU A 134 11.29 -5.76 -0.98
N GLN A 135 11.07 -5.35 -2.24
CA GLN A 135 9.85 -5.66 -2.97
C GLN A 135 9.77 -7.12 -3.41
N ILE A 136 8.90 -7.88 -2.74
CA ILE A 136 8.52 -9.21 -3.17
C ILE A 136 7.54 -9.07 -4.33
N ARG A 137 7.93 -9.58 -5.51
CA ARG A 137 7.00 -9.94 -6.57
C ARG A 137 6.13 -11.09 -6.07
N ASP A 138 5.02 -10.76 -5.42
CA ASP A 138 4.01 -11.75 -5.09
C ASP A 138 3.00 -11.85 -6.24
N THR A 139 2.49 -13.06 -6.46
CA THR A 139 1.27 -13.18 -7.24
C THR A 139 0.13 -12.58 -6.41
N CYS A 140 -0.81 -11.90 -7.04
CA CYS A 140 -1.90 -11.25 -6.32
C CYS A 140 -2.77 -12.21 -5.48
N TRP A 141 -2.61 -13.52 -5.68
CA TRP A 141 -3.38 -14.60 -5.07
C TRP A 141 -2.56 -15.54 -4.18
N SER A 142 -1.24 -15.31 -4.01
CA SER A 142 -0.36 -16.16 -3.17
C SER A 142 -0.39 -15.79 -1.71
#